data_AF-A0A932WSV6-F1
#
_entry.id   AF-A0A932WSV6-F1
#
_cell.length_a   1.000
_cell.length_b   1.000
_cell.length_c   1.000
_cell.angle_alpha   90.00
_cell.angle_beta   90.00
_cell.angle_gamma   90.00
#
_symmetry.space_group_name_H-M   'P 1'
#
loop_
_entity.id
_entity.type
_entity.pdbx_description
1 polymer ?
#
loop_
_entity_poly.entity_id
_entity_poly.type
_entity_poly.pdbx_seq_one_letter_code
_entity_poly.pdbx_strand_id
1 'polypeptide(L)'
;MEYLIVSFTHKNTDIKTREKLSFGNELEKETFLKQVLQNDYVNEAMLISTCNRVELIASVQCCMNSSNEILKLFANRSNLDFHDLQNRVDVYENMAAIYHLFTVASSLDSC
;
A
#
# COMPACT_ATOMS: atom_id res chain seq x y z
N MET A 1 12.82 13.56 -2.32
CA MET A 1 11.41 13.26 -2.62
C MET A 1 11.45 12.04 -3.53
N GLU A 2 10.98 10.92 -3.00
CA GLU A 2 11.01 9.61 -3.64
C GLU A 2 9.57 9.11 -3.81
N TYR A 3 9.36 8.19 -4.74
CA TYR A 3 8.06 7.54 -4.93
C TYR A 3 8.09 6.14 -4.37
N LEU A 4 7.07 5.77 -3.60
CA LEU A 4 6.95 4.48 -2.96
C LEU A 4 5.58 3.89 -3.27
N ILE A 5 5.55 2.62 -3.65
CA ILE A 5 4.30 1.85 -3.72
C ILE A 5 4.43 0.65 -2.80
N VAL A 6 3.49 0.53 -1.87
CA VAL A 6 3.29 -0.65 -1.02
C VAL A 6 2.08 -1.39 -1.54
N SER A 7 2.27 -2.59 -2.10
CA SER A 7 1.25 -3.32 -2.85
C SER A 7 0.96 -4.70 -2.26
N PHE A 8 -0.34 -4.97 -2.08
CA PHE A 8 -0.89 -6.29 -1.81
C PHE A 8 -1.79 -6.70 -2.96
N THR A 9 -1.46 -7.78 -3.63
CA THR A 9 -2.18 -8.30 -4.80
C THR A 9 -2.69 -9.71 -4.54
N HIS A 10 -3.57 -10.21 -5.41
CA HIS A 10 -4.01 -11.61 -5.35
C HIS A 10 -2.87 -12.61 -5.59
N LYS A 11 -1.75 -12.19 -6.21
CA LYS A 11 -0.60 -13.04 -6.51
C LYS A 11 0.21 -13.34 -5.24
N ASN A 12 0.31 -12.35 -4.36
CA ASN A 12 1.14 -12.40 -3.15
C ASN A 12 0.33 -12.65 -1.86
N THR A 13 -1.00 -12.53 -1.90
CA THR A 13 -1.85 -12.56 -0.72
C THR A 13 -3.10 -13.43 -0.94
N ASP A 14 -3.38 -14.34 0.00
CA ASP A 14 -4.62 -15.13 -0.03
C ASP A 14 -5.87 -14.27 0.18
N ILE A 15 -7.02 -14.78 -0.29
CA ILE A 15 -8.27 -14.02 -0.31
C ILE A 15 -8.70 -13.53 1.09
N LYS A 16 -8.50 -14.33 2.14
CA LYS A 16 -8.90 -13.98 3.52
C LYS A 16 -8.07 -12.83 4.07
N THR A 17 -6.76 -12.85 3.80
CA THR A 17 -5.84 -11.80 4.21
C THR A 17 -6.15 -10.50 3.47
N ARG A 18 -6.45 -10.60 2.17
CA ARG A 18 -6.76 -9.44 1.33
C ARG A 18 -8.13 -8.82 1.65
N GLU A 19 -9.12 -9.61 2.07
CA GLU A 19 -10.40 -9.09 2.58
C GLU A 19 -10.18 -8.18 3.81
N LYS A 20 -9.30 -8.59 4.73
CA LYS A 20 -8.93 -7.77 5.90
C LYS A 20 -8.16 -6.49 5.53
N LEU A 21 -7.43 -6.51 4.42
CA LEU A 21 -6.72 -5.34 3.89
C LEU A 21 -7.64 -4.42 3.05
N SER A 22 -8.76 -4.92 2.56
CA SER A 22 -9.69 -4.14 1.73
C SER A 22 -10.45 -3.09 2.56
N PHE A 23 -10.79 -1.96 1.94
CA PHE A 23 -11.47 -0.85 2.62
C PHE A 23 -12.96 -0.86 2.29
N GLY A 24 -13.80 -1.01 3.31
CA GLY A 24 -15.24 -1.22 3.14
C GLY A 24 -16.05 0.05 2.90
N ASN A 25 -15.53 1.22 3.30
CA ASN A 25 -16.19 2.50 3.15
C ASN A 25 -15.17 3.65 2.97
N GLU A 26 -15.64 4.80 2.49
CA GLU A 26 -14.78 5.99 2.26
C GLU A 26 -14.22 6.59 3.56
N LEU A 27 -14.97 6.52 4.67
CA LEU A 27 -14.53 7.06 5.96
C LEU A 27 -13.30 6.32 6.50
N GLU A 28 -13.24 5.00 6.33
CA GLU A 28 -12.08 4.18 6.68
C GLU A 28 -10.86 4.54 5.84
N LYS A 29 -11.05 4.77 4.53
CA LYS A 29 -9.96 5.19 3.63
C LYS A 29 -9.42 6.55 4.06
N GLU A 30 -10.30 7.50 4.32
CA GLU A 30 -9.91 8.85 4.76
C GLU A 30 -9.18 8.80 6.10
N THR A 31 -9.67 8.03 7.06
CA THR A 31 -9.04 7.86 8.38
C THR A 31 -7.65 7.24 8.25
N PHE A 32 -7.50 6.21 7.42
CA PHE A 32 -6.22 5.57 7.18
C PHE A 32 -5.24 6.51 6.47
N LEU A 33 -5.67 7.23 5.44
CA LEU A 33 -4.83 8.21 4.74
C LEU A 33 -4.39 9.34 5.68
N LYS A 34 -5.26 9.81 6.57
CA LYS A 34 -4.88 10.78 7.62
C LYS A 34 -3.79 10.24 8.55
N GLN A 35 -3.87 8.97 8.96
CA GLN A 35 -2.83 8.34 9.77
C GLN A 35 -1.51 8.20 9.01
N VAL A 36 -1.56 7.85 7.72
CA VAL A 36 -0.38 7.81 6.85
C VAL A 36 0.28 9.19 6.77
N LEU A 37 -0.50 10.25 6.56
CA LEU A 37 0.00 11.63 6.45
C LEU A 37 0.46 12.25 7.77
N GLN A 38 0.17 11.62 8.92
CA GLN A 38 0.74 12.02 10.22
C GLN A 38 2.21 11.61 10.35
N ASN A 39 2.72 10.76 9.45
CA ASN A 39 4.12 10.36 9.44
C ASN A 39 4.98 11.44 8.76
N ASP A 40 5.98 11.95 9.48
CA ASP A 40 6.91 13.00 9.00
C ASP A 40 7.65 12.62 7.70
N TYR A 41 7.77 11.32 7.41
CA TYR A 41 8.43 10.85 6.19
C TYR A 41 7.52 10.85 4.95
N VAL A 42 6.20 11.03 5.10
CA VAL A 42 5.22 10.96 4.01
C VAL A 42 4.66 12.35 3.70
N ASN A 43 4.89 12.82 2.47
CA ASN A 43 4.39 14.13 2.03
C ASN A 43 2.99 14.02 1.42
N GLU A 44 2.77 12.98 0.60
CA GLU A 44 1.53 12.75 -0.13
C GLU A 44 1.22 11.26 -0.17
N ALA A 45 -0.06 10.89 -0.19
CA ALA A 45 -0.49 9.51 -0.24
C ALA A 45 -1.79 9.34 -1.02
N MET A 46 -1.89 8.26 -1.79
CA MET A 46 -3.06 7.84 -2.54
C MET A 46 -3.27 6.35 -2.32
N LEU A 47 -4.50 5.95 -2.03
CA LEU A 47 -4.88 4.56 -1.79
C LEU A 47 -5.71 4.02 -2.96
N ILE A 48 -5.24 2.93 -3.56
CA ILE A 48 -5.98 2.15 -4.56
C ILE A 48 -6.45 0.86 -3.89
N SER A 49 -7.75 0.75 -3.63
CA SER A 49 -8.34 -0.47 -3.08
C SER A 49 -9.42 -0.97 -4.01
N THR A 50 -9.19 -2.15 -4.59
CA THR A 50 -10.11 -2.85 -5.49
C THR A 50 -10.29 -4.29 -5.00
N CYS A 51 -11.15 -5.05 -5.67
CA CYS A 51 -11.28 -6.48 -5.41
C CYS A 51 -9.97 -7.24 -5.67
N ASN A 52 -9.03 -6.72 -6.47
CA ASN A 52 -7.85 -7.44 -6.91
C ASN A 52 -6.55 -7.04 -6.20
N ARG A 53 -6.49 -5.78 -5.74
CA ARG A 53 -5.29 -5.18 -5.15
C ARG A 53 -5.64 -4.11 -4.12
N VAL A 54 -4.77 -3.99 -3.13
CA VAL A 54 -4.72 -2.89 -2.18
C VAL A 54 -3.32 -2.30 -2.25
N GLU A 55 -3.21 -1.09 -2.78
CA GLU A 55 -1.93 -0.41 -2.99
C GLU A 55 -1.95 0.98 -2.38
N LEU A 56 -0.90 1.33 -1.64
CA LEU A 56 -0.67 2.70 -1.20
C LEU A 56 0.48 3.28 -2.02
N ILE A 57 0.19 4.34 -2.76
CA ILE A 57 1.16 5.14 -3.50
C ILE A 57 1.48 6.35 -2.63
N ALA A 58 2.75 6.58 -2.35
CA ALA A 58 3.18 7.68 -1.50
C ALA A 58 4.37 8.43 -2.09
N SER A 59 4.38 9.74 -1.90
CA SER A 59 5.60 10.53 -2.02
C SER A 59 6.25 10.66 -0.66
N VAL A 60 7.51 10.24 -0.55
CA VAL A 60 8.20 10.09 0.73
C VAL A 60 9.57 10.78 0.72
N GLN A 61 10.09 11.07 1.92
CA GLN A 61 11.45 11.59 2.10
C GLN A 61 12.49 10.46 2.07
N CYS A 62 12.13 9.26 2.53
CA CYS A 62 12.98 8.08 2.56
C CYS A 62 12.14 6.80 2.39
N CYS A 63 12.36 6.04 1.31
CA CYS A 63 11.64 4.80 1.02
C CYS A 63 11.73 3.75 2.15
N MET A 64 12.94 3.51 2.67
CA MET A 64 13.18 2.45 3.66
C MET A 64 12.44 2.67 4.99
N ASN A 65 12.42 3.90 5.49
CA ASN A 65 11.71 4.22 6.73
C ASN A 65 10.21 4.24 6.51
N SER A 66 9.77 4.80 5.39
CA SER A 66 8.34 4.96 5.09
C SER A 66 7.65 3.63 4.81
N SER A 67 8.30 2.70 4.12
CA SER A 67 7.72 1.39 3.79
C SER A 67 7.37 0.59 5.06
N ASN A 68 8.28 0.55 6.04
CA ASN A 68 8.04 -0.12 7.31
C ASN A 68 6.91 0.53 8.12
N GLU A 69 6.86 1.87 8.19
CA GLU A 69 5.81 2.56 8.92
C GLU A 69 4.43 2.38 8.27
N ILE A 70 4.36 2.48 6.93
CA ILE A 70 3.15 2.19 6.17
C ILE A 70 2.69 0.74 6.40
N LEU A 71 3.63 -0.21 6.38
CA LEU A 71 3.33 -1.62 6.62
C LEU A 71 2.79 -1.87 8.04
N LYS A 72 3.33 -1.19 9.05
CA LYS A 72 2.78 -1.21 10.43
C LYS A 72 1.36 -0.66 10.48
N LEU A 73 1.07 0.42 9.76
CA LEU A 73 -0.30 0.96 9.69
C LEU A 73 -1.26 -0.05 9.06
N PHE A 74 -0.86 -0.73 7.99
CA PHE A 74 -1.64 -1.82 7.41
C PHE A 74 -1.86 -2.96 8.40
N ALA A 75 -0.81 -3.40 9.11
CA ALA A 75 -0.90 -4.46 10.13
C ALA A 75 -1.89 -4.09 11.24
N ASN A 76 -1.74 -2.90 11.81
CA ASN A 76 -2.60 -2.39 12.87
C ASN A 76 -4.07 -2.27 12.43
N ARG A 77 -4.32 -1.77 11.23
CA ARG A 77 -5.68 -1.60 10.70
C ARG A 77 -6.36 -2.94 10.37
N SER A 78 -5.61 -3.88 9.80
CA SER A 78 -6.13 -5.19 9.37
C SER A 78 -6.12 -6.25 10.48
N ASN A 79 -5.55 -5.92 11.65
CA ASN A 79 -5.32 -6.84 12.75
C ASN A 79 -4.59 -8.12 12.28
N LEU A 80 -3.56 -7.92 11.47
CA LEU A 80 -2.67 -8.94 10.92
C LEU A 80 -1.29 -8.80 11.52
N ASP A 81 -0.54 -9.89 11.55
CA ASP A 81 0.84 -9.86 12.00
C ASP A 81 1.72 -9.09 11.00
N PHE A 82 2.60 -8.24 11.55
CA PHE A 82 3.50 -7.43 10.73
C PHE A 82 4.47 -8.27 9.90
N HIS A 83 5.02 -9.36 10.47
CA HIS A 83 5.95 -10.24 9.75
C HIS A 83 5.23 -11.03 8.66
N ASP A 84 3.99 -11.43 8.89
CA ASP A 84 3.17 -12.07 7.85
C ASP A 84 2.97 -11.13 6.65
N LEU A 85 2.65 -9.86 6.90
CA LEU A 85 2.51 -8.86 5.85
C LEU A 85 3.85 -8.54 5.17
N GLN A 86 4.94 -8.47 5.93
CA GLN A 86 6.28 -8.21 5.40
C GLN A 86 6.74 -9.27 4.39
N ASN A 87 6.36 -10.53 4.60
CA ASN A 87 6.70 -11.62 3.67
C ASN A 87 5.85 -11.64 2.39
N ARG A 88 4.76 -10.86 2.35
CA ARG A 88 3.78 -10.86 1.25
C ARG A 88 3.72 -9.55 0.48
N VAL A 89 4.25 -8.48 1.06
CA VAL A 89 4.18 -7.14 0.48
C VAL A 89 5.15 -7.00 -0.68
N ASP A 90 4.67 -6.44 -1.78
CA ASP A 90 5.53 -5.94 -2.85
C ASP A 90 5.80 -4.45 -2.61
N VAL A 91 7.07 -4.08 -2.58
CA VAL A 91 7.50 -2.69 -2.41
C VAL A 91 8.25 -2.24 -3.66
N TYR A 92 7.73 -1.19 -4.30
CA TYR A 92 8.35 -0.58 -5.46
C TYR A 92 8.84 0.83 -5.11
N GLU A 93 10.07 1.14 -5.54
CA GLU A 93 10.72 2.42 -5.24
C GLU A 93 11.03 3.20 -6.52
N ASN A 94 10.88 4.53 -6.45
CA ASN A 94 11.24 5.49 -7.47
C ASN A 94 10.74 5.10 -8.87
N MET A 95 11.65 4.79 -9.80
CA MET A 95 11.27 4.43 -11.18
C MET A 95 10.44 3.14 -11.24
N ALA A 96 10.68 2.17 -10.35
CA ALA A 96 9.88 0.95 -10.30
C ALA A 96 8.43 1.25 -9.87
N ALA A 97 8.25 2.18 -8.93
CA ALA A 97 6.93 2.64 -8.52
C ALA A 97 6.17 3.29 -9.69
N ILE A 98 6.82 4.20 -10.41
CA ILE A 98 6.21 4.88 -11.57
C ILE A 98 5.85 3.87 -12.67
N TYR A 99 6.76 2.94 -12.98
CA TYR A 99 6.53 1.91 -13.98
C TYR A 99 5.35 0.99 -13.60
N HIS A 100 5.30 0.54 -12.35
CA HIS A 100 4.20 -0.28 -11.83
C HIS A 100 2.87 0.46 -11.94
N LEU A 101 2.82 1.72 -11.50
CA LEU A 101 1.62 2.55 -11.58
C LEU A 101 1.08 2.65 -13.01
N PHE A 102 1.93 2.91 -14.00
CA PHE A 102 1.50 2.98 -15.40
C PHE A 102 1.09 1.61 -15.95
N THR A 103 1.72 0.53 -15.51
CA THR A 103 1.35 -0.85 -15.88
C THR A 103 -0.04 -1.19 -15.38
N VAL A 104 -0.35 -0.84 -14.13
CA VAL A 104 -1.68 -1.01 -13.53
C VAL A 104 -2.71 -0.11 -14.23
N ALA A 105 -2.40 1.17 -14.43
CA ALA A 105 -3.31 2.12 -15.08
C ALA A 105 -3.62 1.75 -16.55
N SER A 106 -2.65 1.15 -17.25
CA SER A 106 -2.81 0.67 -18.63
C SER A 106 -3.45 -0.73 -18.72
N SER A 107 -3.93 -1.26 -17.59
CA SER A 107 -4.52 -2.59 -17.47
C SER A 107 -3.60 -3.75 -17.85
N LEU A 108 -2.29 -3.53 -17.97
CA LEU A 108 -1.30 -4.56 -18.32
C LEU A 108 -1.07 -5.57 -17.18
N ASP A 109 -1.37 -5.19 -15.94
CA ASP A 109 -1.37 -6.08 -14.77
C ASP A 109 -2.79 -6.21 -14.19
N SER A 110 -3.74 -6.63 -15.01
CA SER A 110 -5.14 -6.83 -14.58
C SER A 110 -5.50 -8.25 -14.18
N CYS A 111 -4.60 -9.23 -14.37
CA CYS A 111 -4.81 -10.65 -14.05
C CYS A 111 -3.51 -11.31 -13.60
#